data_AF-A0A9X2M6Q5-F1
#
_entry.id   AF-A0A9X2M6Q5-F1
#
_cell.length_a   1.000
_cell.length_b   1.000
_cell.length_c   1.000
_cell.angle_alpha   90.00
_cell.angle_beta   90.00
_cell.angle_gamma   90.00
#
_symmetry.space_group_name_H-M   'P 1'
#
loop_
_entity.id
_entity.type
_entity.pdbx_description
1 polymer ?
#
loop_
_entity_poly.entity_id
_entity_poly.type
_entity_poly.pdbx_seq_one_letter_code
_entity_poly.pdbx_strand_id
1 'polypeptide(L)'
;MTQNRDFKSLARELAAREGISYTAARRRLLERPVPDPASGEWDDLVVSALSAAVAEHGVVLVREIWNEDARRTMVQRDNGVRWGLVEPAADGVVIREVGDCVGVVDKGTRVPVPRRLPDGQVEVAALWPVVWCSSREPFWRYVHNGWAVDQPGVFPSGLDPMCPSADLPYEVRVYYVPDGIPGETHTGDTPCWETDGWSASFDKAVLLAEAMVAHRLGAPKRQISGDCGALRAEVWQHVTSDLGTLPSLVHQVDAAPNRPVVPRLPYDTWPAGRPESTAPTPEPTWFQGEEHPPNYDLRVWSETDGWTTLAWIPGGRNPASIAATLLRVGTGGPYAFAETWGPRFPDAWKHDSTQEGRALMDLHPDEPYAERSARYDKARQREDADLAAALAERSGGALTTEQTAARLEAGGQPYRDFLRAGMICIMDALNDVRLAGESDERLRMRKALDDLEKHHQVEDWVIDLTREHMATNRRDAHYTDGAKRWRERALQEYLSPGGSATGVPGLTA
;
A
#
# COMPACT_ATOMS: atom_id res chain seq x y z
N MET A 1 -4.85 1.13 -51.43
CA MET A 1 -4.24 1.91 -52.54
C MET A 1 -3.35 3.07 -52.04
N THR A 2 -3.39 3.42 -50.75
CA THR A 2 -2.66 4.52 -50.09
C THR A 2 -1.17 4.23 -49.83
N GLN A 3 -0.80 3.02 -49.39
CA GLN A 3 0.60 2.61 -49.14
C GLN A 3 1.56 2.81 -50.34
N ASN A 4 1.05 2.75 -51.57
CA ASN A 4 1.85 2.94 -52.79
C ASN A 4 2.07 4.42 -53.14
N ARG A 5 1.37 5.35 -52.48
CA ARG A 5 1.51 6.80 -52.69
C ARG A 5 2.59 7.36 -51.76
N ASP A 6 2.61 6.92 -50.50
CA ASP A 6 3.55 7.39 -49.49
C ASP A 6 4.96 6.86 -49.74
N PHE A 7 5.08 5.60 -50.17
CA PHE A 7 6.35 5.01 -50.58
C PHE A 7 6.99 5.75 -51.77
N LYS A 8 6.17 6.24 -52.72
CA LYS A 8 6.65 7.05 -53.84
C LYS A 8 7.09 8.44 -53.41
N SER A 9 6.45 9.01 -52.38
CA SER A 9 6.86 10.30 -51.82
C SER A 9 8.22 10.19 -51.12
N LEU A 10 8.37 9.19 -50.24
CA LEU A 10 9.62 8.89 -49.55
C LEU A 10 10.78 8.60 -50.52
N ALA A 11 10.53 7.86 -51.59
CA ALA A 11 11.55 7.59 -52.61
C ALA A 11 11.94 8.85 -53.40
N ARG A 12 11.04 9.83 -53.57
CA ARG A 12 11.35 11.12 -54.20
C ARG A 12 12.15 12.04 -53.29
N GLU A 13 11.79 12.10 -52.01
CA GLU A 13 12.51 12.88 -51.01
C GLU A 13 13.93 12.35 -50.80
N LEU A 14 14.09 11.02 -50.67
CA LEU A 14 15.39 10.39 -50.54
C LEU A 14 16.28 10.62 -51.78
N ALA A 15 15.69 10.52 -52.98
CA ALA A 15 16.38 10.81 -54.24
C ALA A 15 16.86 12.27 -54.30
N ALA A 16 16.02 13.22 -53.91
CA ALA A 16 16.36 14.64 -53.90
C ALA A 16 17.42 14.97 -52.86
N ARG A 17 17.34 14.39 -51.66
CA ARG A 17 18.28 14.63 -50.56
C ARG A 17 19.68 14.09 -50.84
N GLU A 18 19.77 12.92 -51.47
CA GLU A 18 21.04 12.22 -51.68
C GLU A 18 21.59 12.37 -53.11
N GLY A 19 20.89 13.10 -53.98
CA GLY A 19 21.30 13.29 -55.38
C GLY A 19 21.32 11.99 -56.19
N ILE A 20 20.55 10.98 -55.78
CA ILE A 20 20.49 9.67 -56.43
C ILE A 20 19.24 9.53 -57.29
N SER A 21 19.25 8.62 -58.26
CA SER A 21 18.06 8.38 -59.09
C SER A 21 16.89 7.84 -58.25
N TYR A 22 15.66 8.18 -58.62
CA TYR A 22 14.46 7.66 -57.98
C TYR A 22 14.45 6.13 -57.89
N THR A 23 14.94 5.43 -58.91
CA THR A 23 15.04 3.97 -58.92
C THR A 23 16.08 3.45 -57.91
N ALA A 24 17.20 4.16 -57.74
CA ALA A 24 18.22 3.83 -56.73
C ALA A 24 17.72 4.15 -55.30
N ALA A 25 17.02 5.26 -55.10
CA ALA A 25 16.37 5.59 -53.84
C ALA A 25 15.30 4.56 -53.47
N ARG A 26 14.47 4.16 -54.44
CA ARG A 26 13.46 3.12 -54.27
C ARG A 26 14.10 1.78 -53.92
N ARG A 27 15.19 1.41 -54.60
CA ARG A 27 15.95 0.19 -54.31
C ARG A 27 16.56 0.24 -52.91
N ARG A 28 17.15 1.36 -52.49
CA ARG A 28 17.66 1.57 -51.12
C ARG A 28 16.59 1.51 -50.05
N LEU A 29 15.38 2.02 -50.31
CA LEU A 29 14.26 1.93 -49.37
C LEU A 29 13.74 0.50 -49.25
N LEU A 30 13.82 -0.30 -50.32
CA LEU A 30 13.47 -1.73 -50.32
C LEU A 30 14.57 -2.62 -49.74
N GLU A 31 15.83 -2.21 -49.88
CA GLU A 31 17.03 -2.92 -49.42
C GLU A 31 17.54 -2.36 -48.10
N ARG A 32 16.79 -1.45 -47.45
CA ARG A 32 17.18 -0.92 -46.14
C ARG A 32 17.18 -2.12 -45.20
N PRO A 33 18.35 -2.53 -44.68
CA PRO A 33 18.41 -3.67 -43.79
C PRO A 33 17.50 -3.37 -42.62
N VAL A 34 16.62 -4.31 -42.30
CA VAL A 34 15.92 -4.31 -41.02
C VAL A 34 17.03 -4.27 -39.96
N PRO A 35 17.05 -3.26 -39.08
CA PRO A 35 18.09 -3.16 -38.06
C PRO A 35 18.14 -4.46 -37.25
N ASP A 36 19.34 -4.83 -36.80
CA ASP A 36 19.49 -5.96 -35.88
C ASP A 36 18.59 -5.71 -34.66
N PRO A 37 17.75 -6.68 -34.24
CA PRO A 37 16.96 -6.58 -33.02
C PRO A 37 17.77 -6.22 -31.76
N ALA A 38 19.08 -6.46 -31.76
CA ALA A 38 19.99 -6.09 -30.68
C ALA A 38 20.53 -4.64 -30.77
N SER A 39 20.15 -3.86 -31.78
CA SER A 39 20.62 -2.49 -32.02
C SER A 39 19.63 -1.43 -31.52
N GLY A 40 20.11 -0.29 -31.02
CA GLY A 40 19.22 0.82 -30.63
C GLY A 40 18.41 1.43 -31.77
N GLU A 41 18.82 1.22 -33.03
CA GLU A 41 18.06 1.64 -34.23
C GLU A 41 16.79 0.79 -34.44
N TRP A 42 16.75 -0.43 -33.90
CA TRP A 42 15.57 -1.29 -33.90
C TRP A 42 14.48 -0.72 -32.99
N ASP A 43 14.84 -0.27 -31.80
CA ASP A 43 13.90 0.34 -30.85
C ASP A 43 13.26 1.60 -31.45
N ASP A 44 14.04 2.49 -32.06
CA ASP A 44 13.53 3.71 -32.72
C ASP A 44 12.58 3.39 -33.88
N LEU A 45 12.91 2.36 -34.69
CA LEU A 45 12.07 1.91 -35.80
C LEU A 45 10.73 1.36 -35.30
N VAL A 46 10.78 0.49 -34.28
CA VAL A 46 9.60 -0.13 -33.68
C VAL A 46 8.71 0.90 -33.00
N VAL A 47 9.29 1.80 -32.20
CA VAL A 47 8.58 2.91 -31.54
C VAL A 47 7.88 3.79 -32.59
N SER A 48 8.58 4.14 -33.66
CA SER A 48 8.02 4.97 -34.74
C SER A 48 6.88 4.28 -35.48
N ALA A 49 7.03 2.98 -35.80
CA ALA A 49 6.04 2.21 -36.53
C ALA A 49 4.76 1.97 -35.70
N LEU A 50 4.92 1.58 -34.43
CA LEU A 50 3.81 1.41 -33.50
C LEU A 50 3.07 2.73 -33.25
N SER A 51 3.80 3.84 -33.10
CA SER A 51 3.20 5.15 -32.90
C SER A 51 2.38 5.59 -34.11
N ALA A 52 2.89 5.36 -35.34
CA ALA A 52 2.17 5.67 -36.56
C ALA A 52 0.89 4.84 -36.71
N ALA A 53 0.95 3.53 -36.42
CA ALA A 53 -0.20 2.64 -36.48
C ALA A 53 -1.32 3.08 -35.50
N VAL A 54 -0.96 3.41 -34.26
CA VAL A 54 -1.94 3.90 -33.26
C VAL A 54 -2.47 5.29 -33.60
N ALA A 55 -1.64 6.18 -34.14
CA ALA A 55 -2.10 7.50 -34.57
C ALA A 55 -3.15 7.40 -35.69
N GLU A 56 -2.92 6.51 -36.67
CA GLU A 56 -3.80 6.33 -37.84
C GLU A 56 -5.07 5.55 -37.49
N HIS A 57 -4.94 4.45 -36.73
CA HIS A 57 -6.02 3.47 -36.56
C HIS A 57 -6.56 3.36 -35.13
N GLY A 58 -5.86 3.90 -34.13
CA GLY A 58 -6.21 3.74 -32.72
C GLY A 58 -6.00 2.33 -32.16
N VAL A 59 -5.51 1.39 -32.97
CA VAL A 59 -5.32 -0.02 -32.61
C VAL A 59 -3.98 -0.54 -33.11
N VAL A 60 -3.48 -1.61 -32.49
CA VAL A 60 -2.28 -2.34 -32.91
C VAL A 60 -2.65 -3.77 -33.30
N LEU A 61 -2.05 -4.29 -34.38
CA LEU A 61 -2.25 -5.68 -34.78
C LEU A 61 -1.60 -6.61 -33.76
N VAL A 62 -2.39 -7.55 -33.22
CA VAL A 62 -1.91 -8.58 -32.28
C VAL A 62 -1.83 -9.93 -33.00
N ARG A 63 -0.69 -10.61 -32.90
CA ARG A 63 -0.51 -12.00 -33.37
C ARG A 63 -0.18 -12.92 -32.21
N GLU A 64 -0.88 -14.03 -32.09
CA GLU A 64 -0.66 -15.01 -31.02
C GLU A 64 0.18 -16.19 -31.53
N ILE A 65 1.22 -16.56 -30.77
CA ILE A 65 2.00 -17.78 -30.94
C ILE A 65 1.70 -18.71 -29.77
N TRP A 66 1.07 -19.83 -30.13
CA TRP A 66 0.53 -20.80 -29.19
C TRP A 66 1.61 -21.73 -28.66
N ASN A 67 1.52 -22.07 -27.37
CA ASN A 67 2.29 -23.14 -26.76
C ASN A 67 1.36 -24.33 -26.45
N GLU A 68 1.39 -25.35 -27.32
CA GLU A 68 0.55 -26.55 -27.20
C GLU A 68 0.76 -27.33 -25.89
N ASP A 69 1.96 -27.25 -25.29
CA ASP A 69 2.28 -27.92 -24.02
C ASP A 69 1.73 -27.13 -22.81
N ALA A 70 1.72 -25.79 -22.88
CA ALA A 70 1.10 -24.93 -21.86
C ALA A 70 -0.43 -25.10 -21.82
N ARG A 71 -1.06 -25.31 -22.97
CA ARG A 71 -2.51 -25.51 -23.06
C ARG A 71 -3.02 -26.74 -22.31
N ARG A 72 -2.24 -27.83 -22.26
CA ARG A 72 -2.63 -29.06 -21.54
C ARG A 72 -2.56 -28.93 -20.02
N THR A 73 -1.77 -27.98 -19.51
CA THR A 73 -1.57 -27.77 -18.07
C THR A 73 -2.45 -26.64 -17.50
N MET A 74 -2.84 -25.66 -18.33
CA MET A 74 -3.65 -24.49 -17.90
C MET A 74 -5.16 -24.74 -17.79
N VAL A 75 -5.72 -25.72 -18.50
CA VAL A 75 -7.15 -26.09 -18.42
C VAL A 75 -7.55 -26.58 -17.01
N GLN A 76 -6.59 -26.84 -16.12
CA GLN A 76 -6.83 -27.44 -14.81
C GLN A 76 -6.49 -26.57 -13.59
N ARG A 77 -5.92 -25.37 -13.72
CA ARG A 77 -5.42 -24.61 -12.53
C ARG A 77 -6.12 -23.28 -12.23
N ASP A 78 -6.33 -22.38 -13.21
CA ASP A 78 -6.68 -20.97 -12.90
C ASP A 78 -7.91 -20.43 -13.62
N ASN A 79 -9.08 -21.07 -13.52
CA ASN A 79 -10.37 -20.52 -14.01
C ASN A 79 -10.38 -20.04 -15.49
N GLY A 80 -9.48 -20.55 -16.33
CA GLY A 80 -9.40 -20.16 -17.75
C GLY A 80 -8.64 -18.85 -18.01
N VAL A 81 -7.71 -18.45 -17.15
CA VAL A 81 -6.74 -17.37 -17.41
C VAL A 81 -5.56 -17.88 -18.25
N ARG A 82 -5.14 -17.08 -19.23
CA ARG A 82 -4.01 -17.30 -20.13
C ARG A 82 -2.90 -16.28 -19.87
N TRP A 83 -1.64 -16.70 -19.97
CA TRP A 83 -0.48 -15.84 -19.78
C TRP A 83 0.37 -15.79 -21.05
N GLY A 84 1.00 -14.65 -21.30
CA GLY A 84 1.81 -14.44 -22.50
C GLY A 84 2.89 -13.38 -22.33
N LEU A 85 3.84 -13.39 -23.25
CA LEU A 85 4.90 -12.40 -23.40
C LEU A 85 4.69 -11.61 -24.68
N VAL A 86 4.67 -10.29 -24.55
CA VAL A 86 4.64 -9.36 -25.67
C VAL A 86 6.05 -9.18 -26.25
N GLU A 87 6.15 -9.34 -27.56
CA GLU A 87 7.31 -9.00 -28.38
C GLU A 87 6.88 -7.92 -29.38
N PRO A 88 7.57 -6.77 -29.41
CA PRO A 88 7.21 -5.70 -30.33
C PRO A 88 7.69 -6.06 -31.74
N ALA A 89 6.89 -5.70 -32.74
CA ALA A 89 7.18 -5.90 -34.16
C ALA A 89 6.87 -4.63 -34.95
N ALA A 90 7.51 -4.45 -36.11
CA ALA A 90 7.29 -3.28 -36.95
C ALA A 90 5.84 -3.16 -37.48
N ASP A 91 5.09 -4.26 -37.53
CA ASP A 91 3.70 -4.33 -37.98
C ASP A 91 2.69 -4.54 -36.83
N GLY A 92 3.14 -4.50 -35.56
CA GLY A 92 2.28 -4.64 -34.39
C GLY A 92 2.97 -5.31 -33.21
N VAL A 93 2.27 -6.24 -32.56
CA VAL A 93 2.80 -6.98 -31.40
C VAL A 93 2.55 -8.47 -31.57
N VAL A 94 3.50 -9.27 -31.11
CA VAL A 94 3.42 -10.72 -31.07
C VAL A 94 3.31 -11.14 -29.61
N ILE A 95 2.36 -12.01 -29.29
CA ILE A 95 2.17 -12.56 -27.95
C ILE A 95 2.54 -14.04 -27.99
N ARG A 96 3.56 -14.43 -27.22
CA ARG A 96 3.91 -15.84 -27.03
C ARG A 96 3.31 -16.35 -25.72
N GLU A 97 2.47 -17.37 -25.77
CA GLU A 97 1.90 -17.95 -24.57
C GLU A 97 2.95 -18.64 -23.70
N VAL A 98 2.78 -18.48 -22.39
CA VAL A 98 3.63 -19.09 -21.36
C VAL A 98 2.78 -19.79 -20.31
N GLY A 99 3.36 -20.79 -19.64
CA GLY A 99 2.63 -21.61 -18.68
C GLY A 99 2.37 -20.95 -17.32
N ASP A 100 3.13 -19.90 -16.98
CA ASP A 100 3.04 -19.13 -15.72
C ASP A 100 3.61 -17.71 -15.97
N CYS A 101 3.36 -16.74 -15.09
CA CYS A 101 3.92 -15.38 -15.14
C CYS A 101 5.21 -15.21 -14.32
N VAL A 102 5.49 -16.12 -13.37
CA VAL A 102 6.63 -15.99 -12.45
C VAL A 102 7.96 -16.38 -13.11
N GLY A 103 8.95 -15.49 -13.08
CA GLY A 103 10.33 -15.78 -13.50
C GLY A 103 10.53 -15.97 -15.00
N VAL A 104 9.51 -15.65 -15.80
CA VAL A 104 9.52 -15.87 -17.25
C VAL A 104 10.35 -14.83 -18.00
N VAL A 105 10.53 -13.64 -17.42
CA VAL A 105 11.30 -12.55 -18.01
C VAL A 105 12.16 -11.91 -16.94
N ASP A 106 13.39 -11.53 -17.30
CA ASP A 106 14.28 -10.81 -16.41
C ASP A 106 13.67 -9.49 -15.97
N LYS A 107 13.81 -9.18 -14.67
CA LYS A 107 13.38 -7.90 -14.09
C LYS A 107 14.08 -6.76 -14.83
N GLY A 108 13.32 -5.78 -15.31
CA GLY A 108 13.84 -4.67 -16.11
C GLY A 108 13.59 -4.78 -17.61
N THR A 109 13.15 -5.94 -18.11
CA THR A 109 12.78 -6.10 -19.54
C THR A 109 11.57 -5.22 -19.86
N ARG A 110 11.63 -4.43 -20.93
CA ARG A 110 10.54 -3.54 -21.35
C ARG A 110 10.23 -3.67 -22.81
N VAL A 111 8.97 -3.41 -23.16
CA VAL A 111 8.50 -3.26 -24.53
C VAL A 111 7.86 -1.89 -24.73
N PRO A 112 8.04 -1.27 -25.91
CA PRO A 112 7.38 -0.03 -26.25
C PRO A 112 5.88 -0.26 -26.45
N VAL A 113 5.07 0.52 -25.74
CA VAL A 113 3.61 0.47 -25.78
C VAL A 113 3.11 1.86 -26.12
N PRO A 114 2.70 2.12 -27.38
CA PRO A 114 2.12 3.41 -27.75
C PRO A 114 0.85 3.67 -26.94
N ARG A 115 0.46 4.93 -26.77
CA ARG A 115 -0.80 5.34 -26.16
C ARG A 115 -1.30 6.56 -26.90
N ARG A 116 -2.53 6.51 -27.37
CA ARG A 116 -3.18 7.68 -27.98
C ARG A 116 -3.73 8.61 -26.90
N LEU A 117 -3.36 9.88 -26.97
CA LEU A 117 -3.89 10.95 -26.14
C LEU A 117 -5.21 11.50 -26.71
N PRO A 118 -6.05 12.18 -25.90
CA PRO A 118 -7.31 12.77 -26.37
C PRO A 118 -7.16 13.80 -27.50
N ASP A 119 -6.00 14.46 -27.59
CA ASP A 119 -5.67 15.41 -28.66
C ASP A 119 -5.15 14.74 -29.94
N GLY A 120 -5.07 13.40 -29.95
CA GLY A 120 -4.62 12.59 -31.08
C GLY A 120 -3.11 12.38 -31.16
N GLN A 121 -2.32 12.97 -30.24
CA GLN A 121 -0.90 12.66 -30.14
C GLN A 121 -0.68 11.23 -29.63
N VAL A 122 0.50 10.66 -29.91
CA VAL A 122 0.87 9.33 -29.43
C VAL A 122 2.12 9.44 -28.57
N GLU A 123 2.00 9.01 -27.32
CA GLU A 123 3.13 8.80 -26.40
C GLU A 123 3.50 7.32 -26.39
N VAL A 124 4.72 6.98 -26.00
CA VAL A 124 5.15 5.57 -25.87
C VAL A 124 5.61 5.30 -24.45
N ALA A 125 4.94 4.36 -23.78
CA ALA A 125 5.32 3.86 -22.47
C ALA A 125 6.23 2.64 -22.59
N ALA A 126 7.16 2.47 -21.66
CA ALA A 126 7.96 1.26 -21.52
C ALA A 126 7.33 0.38 -20.43
N LEU A 127 6.71 -0.74 -20.83
CA LEU A 127 6.00 -1.65 -19.92
C LEU A 127 6.71 -3.01 -19.84
N TRP A 128 6.55 -3.72 -18.71
CA TRP A 128 6.96 -5.12 -18.64
C TRP A 128 6.13 -5.94 -19.64
N PRO A 129 6.74 -6.86 -20.42
CA PRO A 129 6.06 -7.54 -21.52
C PRO A 129 5.04 -8.60 -21.10
N VAL A 130 4.84 -8.83 -19.80
CA VAL A 130 3.92 -9.87 -19.34
C VAL A 130 2.49 -9.41 -19.52
N VAL A 131 1.70 -10.25 -20.18
CA VAL A 131 0.28 -10.05 -20.44
C VAL A 131 -0.54 -11.24 -19.99
N TRP A 132 -1.81 -11.00 -19.73
CA TRP A 132 -2.78 -12.04 -19.42
C TRP A 132 -4.07 -11.83 -20.22
N CYS A 133 -4.84 -12.90 -20.41
CA CYS A 133 -6.13 -12.91 -21.09
C CYS A 133 -7.07 -13.86 -20.34
N SER A 134 -8.32 -13.44 -20.13
CA SER A 134 -9.35 -14.30 -19.52
C SER A 134 -10.17 -15.00 -20.60
N SER A 135 -10.63 -16.22 -20.33
CA SER A 135 -11.62 -16.90 -21.18
C SER A 135 -12.95 -16.14 -21.32
N ARG A 136 -13.27 -15.22 -20.40
CA ARG A 136 -14.49 -14.39 -20.42
C ARG A 136 -14.32 -13.09 -21.21
N GLU A 137 -13.09 -12.62 -21.36
CA GLU A 137 -12.72 -11.41 -22.09
C GLU A 137 -11.51 -11.71 -22.97
N PRO A 138 -11.73 -11.99 -24.27
CA PRO A 138 -10.72 -12.58 -25.14
C PRO A 138 -9.74 -11.53 -25.69
N PHE A 139 -9.30 -10.59 -24.86
CA PHE A 139 -8.29 -9.60 -25.20
C PHE A 139 -7.15 -9.65 -24.18
N TRP A 140 -5.93 -9.47 -24.69
CA TRP A 140 -4.71 -9.49 -23.88
C TRP A 140 -4.52 -8.16 -23.17
N ARG A 141 -4.02 -8.24 -21.94
CA ARG A 141 -3.87 -7.11 -21.02
C ARG A 141 -2.49 -7.12 -20.40
N TYR A 142 -1.80 -5.99 -20.36
CA TYR A 142 -0.55 -5.87 -19.62
C TYR A 142 -0.79 -6.09 -18.12
N VAL A 143 0.03 -6.92 -17.47
CA VAL A 143 -0.16 -7.30 -16.07
C VAL A 143 -0.14 -6.11 -15.12
N HIS A 144 0.70 -5.10 -15.40
CA HIS A 144 0.89 -3.97 -14.49
C HIS A 144 -0.24 -2.95 -14.51
N ASN A 145 -0.60 -2.49 -15.71
CA ASN A 145 -1.55 -1.38 -15.86
C ASN A 145 -2.90 -1.81 -16.44
N GLY A 146 -3.06 -3.11 -16.70
CA GLY A 146 -4.25 -3.70 -17.29
C GLY A 146 -4.45 -3.39 -18.77
N TRP A 147 -3.69 -2.46 -19.39
CA TRP A 147 -3.98 -1.92 -20.72
C TRP A 147 -4.19 -3.01 -21.76
N ALA A 148 -5.23 -2.83 -22.57
CA ALA A 148 -5.49 -3.69 -23.71
C ALA A 148 -4.32 -3.58 -24.70
N VAL A 149 -3.78 -4.73 -25.08
CA VAL A 149 -2.62 -4.81 -25.97
C VAL A 149 -2.98 -4.33 -27.39
N ASP A 150 -4.21 -4.59 -27.83
CA ASP A 150 -4.75 -4.20 -29.14
C ASP A 150 -5.29 -2.76 -29.16
N GLN A 151 -5.64 -2.19 -27.99
CA GLN A 151 -6.12 -0.81 -27.83
C GLN A 151 -5.28 -0.03 -26.79
N PRO A 152 -4.02 0.30 -27.13
CA PRO A 152 -3.11 0.88 -26.17
C PRO A 152 -3.53 2.29 -25.72
N GLY A 153 -3.60 2.49 -24.40
CA GLY A 153 -3.98 3.77 -23.79
C GLY A 153 -5.44 3.90 -23.36
N VAL A 154 -6.27 2.90 -23.64
CA VAL A 154 -7.59 2.74 -23.02
C VAL A 154 -7.37 2.13 -21.64
N PHE A 155 -7.87 2.76 -20.57
CA PHE A 155 -7.95 2.15 -19.25
C PHE A 155 -9.04 1.07 -19.31
N PRO A 156 -8.69 -0.23 -19.36
CA PRO A 156 -9.70 -1.27 -19.33
C PRO A 156 -10.17 -1.46 -17.89
N SER A 157 -11.32 -2.09 -17.71
CA SER A 157 -11.80 -2.53 -16.39
C SER A 157 -10.69 -3.29 -15.64
N GLY A 158 -10.47 -2.98 -14.35
CA GLY A 158 -9.45 -3.64 -13.53
C GLY A 158 -9.64 -5.16 -13.40
N LEU A 159 -8.63 -5.87 -12.90
CA LEU A 159 -8.79 -7.25 -12.42
C LEU A 159 -9.91 -7.33 -11.39
N ASP A 160 -10.63 -8.45 -11.33
CA ASP A 160 -11.74 -8.66 -10.39
C ASP A 160 -11.23 -9.21 -9.06
N PRO A 161 -11.03 -8.39 -8.01
CA PRO A 161 -10.96 -8.94 -6.67
C PRO A 161 -12.31 -9.56 -6.32
N MET A 162 -12.23 -10.66 -5.58
CA MET A 162 -13.41 -11.27 -4.99
C MET A 162 -13.98 -10.31 -3.94
N CYS A 163 -15.30 -10.17 -3.91
CA CYS A 163 -15.97 -9.45 -2.84
C CYS A 163 -15.57 -10.04 -1.48
N PRO A 164 -15.09 -9.24 -0.51
CA PRO A 164 -14.55 -9.75 0.76
C PRO A 164 -15.65 -10.08 1.77
N SER A 165 -16.85 -9.50 1.62
CA SER A 165 -17.97 -9.69 2.55
C SER A 165 -19.30 -9.44 1.86
N ALA A 166 -20.33 -10.20 2.23
CA ALA A 166 -21.69 -9.97 1.76
C ALA A 166 -22.28 -8.62 2.19
N ASP A 167 -21.73 -8.01 3.24
CA ASP A 167 -22.16 -6.72 3.79
C ASP A 167 -21.60 -5.53 3.01
N LEU A 168 -20.66 -5.76 2.08
CA LEU A 168 -19.91 -4.74 1.36
C LEU A 168 -19.98 -4.95 -0.18
N PRO A 169 -21.17 -4.82 -0.78
CA PRO A 169 -21.36 -5.13 -2.20
C PRO A 169 -20.73 -4.11 -3.16
N TYR A 170 -20.31 -2.93 -2.70
CA TYR A 170 -19.76 -1.90 -3.59
C TYR A 170 -18.25 -1.76 -3.41
N GLU A 171 -17.52 -2.01 -4.48
CA GLU A 171 -16.08 -1.84 -4.56
C GLU A 171 -15.74 -0.51 -5.23
N VAL A 172 -14.78 0.22 -4.70
CA VAL A 172 -14.18 1.40 -5.33
C VAL A 172 -12.79 1.04 -5.85
N ARG A 173 -12.64 1.01 -7.17
CA ARG A 173 -11.37 0.79 -7.88
C ARG A 173 -10.82 2.10 -8.38
N VAL A 174 -9.52 2.30 -8.27
CA VAL A 174 -8.83 3.49 -8.75
C VAL A 174 -7.66 3.11 -9.62
N TYR A 175 -7.55 3.79 -10.76
CA TYR A 175 -6.40 3.71 -11.62
C TYR A 175 -5.40 4.79 -11.23
N TYR A 176 -4.25 4.38 -10.71
CA TYR A 176 -3.21 5.27 -10.22
C TYR A 176 -2.02 5.33 -11.20
N VAL A 177 -1.45 6.53 -11.40
CA VAL A 177 -0.23 6.76 -12.20
C VAL A 177 0.85 7.39 -11.33
N PRO A 178 1.96 6.69 -11.03
CA PRO A 178 3.04 7.22 -10.22
C PRO A 178 3.86 8.28 -10.98
N ASP A 179 4.07 9.45 -10.37
CA ASP A 179 4.93 10.53 -10.88
C ASP A 179 4.67 10.98 -12.34
N GLY A 180 3.46 10.74 -12.86
CA GLY A 180 3.07 11.10 -14.23
C GLY A 180 3.73 10.23 -15.29
N ILE A 181 4.34 9.11 -14.89
CA ILE A 181 5.00 8.16 -15.79
C ILE A 181 4.00 7.06 -16.13
N PRO A 182 3.54 6.96 -17.39
CA PRO A 182 2.60 5.92 -17.83
C PRO A 182 3.21 4.52 -17.93
N GLY A 183 4.46 4.34 -17.49
CA GLY A 183 5.17 3.07 -17.41
C GLY A 183 5.91 2.92 -16.08
N GLU A 184 6.78 1.92 -15.98
CA GLU A 184 7.51 1.67 -14.73
C GLU A 184 8.47 2.82 -14.41
N THR A 185 8.34 3.37 -13.21
CA THR A 185 9.26 4.35 -12.66
C THR A 185 10.59 3.69 -12.28
N HIS A 186 11.64 4.49 -12.10
CA HIS A 186 12.94 4.01 -11.62
C HIS A 186 12.93 3.29 -10.25
N THR A 187 11.86 3.45 -9.45
CA THR A 187 11.65 2.75 -8.17
C THR A 187 10.93 1.41 -8.33
N GLY A 188 10.46 1.10 -9.53
CA GLY A 188 9.67 -0.10 -9.82
C GLY A 188 8.16 0.12 -9.75
N ASP A 189 7.70 1.32 -9.41
CA ASP A 189 6.27 1.63 -9.35
C ASP A 189 5.70 1.73 -10.76
N THR A 190 4.57 1.10 -11.01
CA THR A 190 3.87 1.12 -12.30
C THR A 190 2.48 1.69 -12.14
N PRO A 191 1.89 2.26 -13.21
CA PRO A 191 0.46 2.49 -13.21
C PRO A 191 -0.30 1.18 -12.99
N CYS A 192 -1.31 1.20 -12.15
CA CYS A 192 -2.06 0.02 -11.76
C CYS A 192 -3.51 0.39 -11.40
N TRP A 193 -4.37 -0.63 -11.43
CA TRP A 193 -5.65 -0.60 -10.77
C TRP A 193 -5.48 -1.11 -9.34
N GLU A 194 -6.05 -0.40 -8.37
CA GLU A 194 -6.08 -0.79 -6.97
C GLU A 194 -7.49 -0.63 -6.43
N THR A 195 -7.90 -1.54 -5.54
CA THR A 195 -9.12 -1.36 -4.77
C THR A 195 -8.81 -0.41 -3.62
N ASP A 196 -9.40 0.78 -3.64
CA ASP A 196 -9.20 1.79 -2.60
C ASP A 196 -10.23 1.67 -1.47
N GLY A 197 -11.33 0.94 -1.67
CA GLY A 197 -12.26 0.67 -0.59
C GLY A 197 -13.48 -0.14 -0.97
N TRP A 198 -14.18 -0.61 0.06
CA TRP A 198 -15.42 -1.36 -0.01
C TRP A 198 -16.50 -0.67 0.83
N SER A 199 -17.72 -0.53 0.31
CA SER A 199 -18.80 0.14 1.01
C SER A 199 -20.09 -0.68 1.02
N ALA A 200 -20.84 -0.50 2.10
CA ALA A 200 -22.21 -1.03 2.23
C ALA A 200 -23.24 -0.23 1.42
N SER A 201 -22.88 0.99 0.96
CA SER A 201 -23.79 1.92 0.29
C SER A 201 -23.21 2.41 -1.03
N PHE A 202 -24.04 2.42 -2.07
CA PHE A 202 -23.68 2.95 -3.38
C PHE A 202 -23.29 4.43 -3.30
N ASP A 203 -24.09 5.27 -2.64
CA ASP A 203 -23.84 6.70 -2.53
C ASP A 203 -22.51 7.01 -1.82
N LYS A 204 -22.15 6.20 -0.82
CA LYS A 204 -20.87 6.32 -0.12
C LYS A 204 -19.68 5.88 -0.99
N ALA A 205 -19.86 4.82 -1.78
CA ALA A 205 -18.86 4.38 -2.76
C ALA A 205 -18.64 5.43 -3.86
N VAL A 206 -19.71 6.03 -4.38
CA VAL A 206 -19.63 7.13 -5.35
C VAL A 206 -18.91 8.34 -4.74
N LEU A 207 -19.26 8.73 -3.51
CA LEU A 207 -18.59 9.83 -2.83
C LEU A 207 -17.08 9.60 -2.67
N LEU A 208 -16.68 8.37 -2.32
CA LEU A 208 -15.27 8.00 -2.24
C LEU A 208 -14.61 8.06 -3.62
N ALA A 209 -15.20 7.44 -4.66
CA ALA A 209 -14.67 7.44 -6.02
C ALA A 209 -14.46 8.87 -6.57
N GLU A 210 -15.46 9.76 -6.39
CA GLU A 210 -15.36 11.16 -6.79
C GLU A 210 -14.25 11.89 -6.04
N ALA A 211 -14.10 11.65 -4.74
CA ALA A 211 -13.05 12.25 -3.94
C ALA A 211 -11.64 11.83 -4.42
N MET A 212 -11.46 10.57 -4.80
CA MET A 212 -10.17 10.04 -5.25
C MET A 212 -9.61 10.77 -6.47
N VAL A 213 -10.48 11.21 -7.39
CA VAL A 213 -10.06 11.87 -8.65
C VAL A 213 -10.29 13.38 -8.67
N ALA A 214 -10.97 13.95 -7.68
CA ALA A 214 -11.28 15.38 -7.66
C ALA A 214 -10.06 16.27 -7.35
N HIS A 215 -9.05 15.75 -6.64
CA HIS A 215 -7.88 16.52 -6.22
C HIS A 215 -6.58 15.72 -6.38
N ARG A 216 -5.44 16.41 -6.31
CA ARG A 216 -4.10 15.81 -6.21
C ARG A 216 -3.56 15.96 -4.79
N LEU A 217 -2.86 14.94 -4.27
CA LEU A 217 -2.19 15.05 -2.96
C LEU A 217 -1.01 16.04 -2.96
N GLY A 218 -0.43 16.31 -4.14
CA GLY A 218 0.69 17.22 -4.28
C GLY A 218 0.88 17.70 -5.72
N ALA A 219 1.77 18.66 -5.91
CA ALA A 219 2.21 19.07 -7.24
C ALA A 219 3.09 17.96 -7.85
N PRO A 220 2.99 17.69 -9.16
CA PRO A 220 3.86 16.73 -9.82
C PRO A 220 5.33 17.14 -9.65
N LYS A 221 6.18 16.21 -9.23
CA LYS A 221 7.64 16.44 -9.09
C LYS A 221 8.31 16.67 -10.44
N ARG A 222 7.75 16.11 -11.52
CA ARG A 222 8.22 16.27 -12.90
C ARG A 222 7.18 17.07 -13.69
N GLN A 223 7.55 18.23 -14.21
CA GLN A 223 6.68 19.04 -15.07
C GLN A 223 6.50 18.47 -16.48
N ILE A 224 7.30 17.47 -16.87
CA ILE A 224 7.55 17.14 -18.29
C ILE A 224 6.60 16.07 -18.87
N SER A 225 5.82 15.33 -18.08
CA SER A 225 4.96 14.29 -18.66
C SER A 225 3.69 14.05 -17.84
N GLY A 226 2.54 14.31 -18.44
CA GLY A 226 1.26 13.73 -18.05
C GLY A 226 0.65 14.17 -16.71
N ASP A 227 -0.61 13.82 -16.56
CA ASP A 227 -1.33 13.87 -15.29
C ASP A 227 -0.87 12.72 -14.37
N CYS A 228 -0.82 12.93 -13.05
CA CYS A 228 -0.29 11.97 -12.07
C CYS A 228 -1.24 11.74 -10.90
N GLY A 229 -1.12 10.59 -10.23
CA GLY A 229 -2.01 10.17 -9.15
C GLY A 229 -3.20 9.37 -9.66
N ALA A 230 -4.31 9.38 -8.92
CA ALA A 230 -5.56 8.78 -9.36
C ALA A 230 -6.10 9.50 -10.60
N LEU A 231 -6.22 8.78 -11.73
CA LEU A 231 -6.71 9.32 -13.00
C LEU A 231 -8.13 8.86 -13.32
N ARG A 232 -8.57 7.73 -12.78
CA ARG A 232 -9.93 7.21 -12.92
C ARG A 232 -10.32 6.51 -11.62
N ALA A 233 -11.58 6.65 -11.23
CA ALA A 233 -12.19 5.81 -10.23
C ALA A 233 -13.46 5.16 -10.78
N GLU A 234 -13.71 3.93 -10.38
CA GLU A 234 -14.86 3.12 -10.79
C GLU A 234 -15.52 2.52 -9.54
N VAL A 235 -16.85 2.47 -9.56
CA VAL A 235 -17.63 1.73 -8.56
C VAL A 235 -18.18 0.48 -9.21
N TRP A 236 -17.85 -0.67 -8.64
CA TRP A 236 -18.28 -1.98 -9.07
C TRP A 236 -19.23 -2.58 -8.05
N GLN A 237 -20.38 -3.08 -8.51
CA GLN A 237 -21.35 -3.76 -7.68
C GLN A 237 -21.15 -5.27 -7.81
N HIS A 238 -20.95 -5.94 -6.67
CA HIS A 238 -20.78 -7.37 -6.56
C HIS A 238 -22.10 -8.04 -6.17
N VAL A 239 -22.40 -9.18 -6.81
CA VAL A 239 -23.51 -10.04 -6.40
C VAL A 239 -23.03 -10.90 -5.23
N THR A 240 -23.45 -10.55 -4.03
CA THR A 240 -22.94 -11.16 -2.78
C THR A 240 -23.55 -12.53 -2.47
N SER A 241 -24.67 -12.89 -3.11
CA SER A 241 -25.31 -14.20 -2.97
C SER A 241 -24.68 -15.30 -3.82
N ASP A 242 -23.92 -14.93 -4.86
CA ASP A 242 -23.27 -15.85 -5.78
C ASP A 242 -21.93 -15.26 -6.24
N LEU A 243 -20.85 -15.68 -5.56
CA LEU A 243 -19.48 -15.25 -5.86
C LEU A 243 -18.99 -15.69 -7.25
N GLY A 244 -19.71 -16.56 -7.95
CA GLY A 244 -19.42 -16.92 -9.34
C GLY A 244 -19.89 -15.89 -10.36
N THR A 245 -20.82 -15.00 -9.97
CA THR A 245 -21.34 -13.93 -10.80
C THR A 245 -20.36 -12.76 -10.83
N LEU A 246 -20.03 -12.29 -12.04
CA LEU A 246 -19.12 -11.15 -12.21
C LEU A 246 -19.72 -9.85 -11.67
N PRO A 247 -18.86 -8.94 -11.14
CA PRO A 247 -19.31 -7.62 -10.73
C PRO A 247 -19.74 -6.77 -11.94
N SER A 248 -20.63 -5.82 -11.71
CA SER A 248 -21.09 -4.86 -12.71
C SER A 248 -20.53 -3.47 -12.41
N LEU A 249 -20.01 -2.79 -13.44
CA LEU A 249 -19.65 -1.37 -13.33
C LEU A 249 -20.93 -0.54 -13.20
N VAL A 250 -21.06 0.19 -12.09
CA VAL A 250 -22.26 0.99 -11.77
C VAL A 250 -21.97 2.50 -11.71
N HIS A 251 -20.71 2.91 -11.61
CA HIS A 251 -20.30 4.31 -11.71
C HIS A 251 -18.85 4.42 -12.19
N GLN A 252 -18.52 5.47 -12.95
CA GLN A 252 -17.16 5.79 -13.38
C GLN A 252 -16.97 7.30 -13.37
N VAL A 253 -15.82 7.74 -12.88
CA VAL A 253 -15.41 9.14 -12.88
C VAL A 253 -13.93 9.26 -13.28
N ASP A 254 -13.67 10.16 -14.21
CA ASP A 254 -12.32 10.46 -14.71
C ASP A 254 -11.81 11.75 -14.08
N ALA A 255 -10.51 11.79 -13.77
CA ALA A 255 -9.86 12.96 -13.23
C ALA A 255 -9.78 14.08 -14.27
N ALA A 256 -10.06 15.31 -13.85
CA ALA A 256 -9.82 16.47 -14.70
C ALA A 256 -8.30 16.71 -14.85
N PRO A 257 -7.78 16.99 -16.08
CA PRO A 257 -6.36 17.23 -16.32
C PRO A 257 -5.75 18.38 -15.50
N ASN A 258 -6.59 19.32 -15.05
CA ASN A 258 -6.21 20.51 -14.30
C ASN A 258 -6.77 20.51 -12.87
N ARG A 259 -7.09 19.33 -12.31
CA ARG A 259 -7.65 19.25 -10.95
C ARG A 259 -6.70 19.87 -9.91
N PRO A 260 -7.24 20.57 -8.90
CA PRO A 260 -6.43 21.27 -7.91
C PRO A 260 -5.69 20.31 -6.98
N VAL A 261 -4.61 20.81 -6.36
CA VAL A 261 -4.00 20.13 -5.21
C VAL A 261 -4.94 20.28 -4.00
N VAL A 262 -5.07 19.22 -3.19
CA VAL A 262 -5.82 19.26 -1.93
C VAL A 262 -5.35 20.44 -1.09
N PRO A 263 -6.25 21.32 -0.61
CA PRO A 263 -5.88 22.38 0.31
C PRO A 263 -5.27 21.78 1.58
N ARG A 264 -4.13 22.32 2.02
CA ARG A 264 -3.59 21.96 3.33
C ARG A 264 -4.30 22.78 4.38
N LEU A 265 -4.76 22.11 5.45
CA LEU A 265 -5.18 22.82 6.65
C LEU A 265 -4.00 23.61 7.20
N PRO A 266 -4.16 24.93 7.43
CA PRO A 266 -3.21 25.67 8.22
C PRO A 266 -3.03 25.00 9.59
N TYR A 267 -1.82 25.11 10.13
CA TYR A 267 -1.36 24.36 11.30
C TYR A 267 -2.22 24.58 12.55
N ASP A 268 -2.89 25.73 12.66
CA ASP A 268 -3.60 26.17 13.87
C ASP A 268 -5.12 26.34 13.66
N THR A 269 -5.67 25.81 12.56
CA THR A 269 -7.08 26.03 12.16
C THR A 269 -7.91 24.75 12.27
N TRP A 270 -7.78 24.04 13.38
CA TRP A 270 -8.61 22.86 13.61
C TRP A 270 -10.09 23.26 13.76
N PRO A 271 -11.04 22.60 13.07
CA PRO A 271 -12.45 22.87 13.26
C PRO A 271 -12.84 22.63 14.73
N ALA A 272 -13.43 23.64 15.38
CA ALA A 272 -13.86 23.52 16.77
C ALA A 272 -15.05 22.55 16.90
N GLY A 273 -15.21 21.95 18.08
CA GLY A 273 -16.40 21.17 18.40
C GLY A 273 -16.41 19.75 17.82
N ARG A 274 -15.24 19.11 17.69
CA ARG A 274 -15.17 17.69 17.31
C ARG A 274 -16.01 16.84 18.28
N PRO A 275 -16.98 16.05 17.77
CA PRO A 275 -17.74 15.09 18.58
C PRO A 275 -16.85 13.99 19.16
N GLU A 276 -17.23 13.46 20.33
CA GLU A 276 -16.54 12.31 20.91
C GLU A 276 -16.62 11.08 19.99
N SER A 277 -15.54 10.32 19.95
CA SER A 277 -15.49 9.03 19.27
C SER A 277 -16.53 8.08 19.88
N THR A 278 -17.15 7.26 19.06
CA THR A 278 -18.06 6.21 19.53
C THR A 278 -17.34 4.86 19.54
N ALA A 279 -17.99 3.82 20.08
CA ALA A 279 -17.45 2.47 20.05
C ALA A 279 -17.05 2.07 18.61
N PRO A 280 -16.03 1.20 18.46
CA PRO A 280 -15.59 0.72 17.14
C PRO A 280 -16.75 0.10 16.37
N THR A 281 -16.80 0.34 15.06
CA THR A 281 -17.72 -0.37 14.17
C THR A 281 -17.41 -1.88 14.23
N PRO A 282 -18.41 -2.76 14.41
CA PRO A 282 -18.18 -4.20 14.27
C PRO A 282 -17.60 -4.53 12.90
N GLU A 283 -16.72 -5.53 12.82
CA GLU A 283 -16.24 -5.99 11.51
C GLU A 283 -17.39 -6.64 10.72
N PRO A 284 -17.40 -6.47 9.38
CA PRO A 284 -18.26 -7.24 8.50
C PRO A 284 -17.97 -8.72 8.62
N THR A 285 -18.92 -9.54 8.21
CA THR A 285 -18.65 -10.98 8.13
C THR A 285 -17.84 -11.26 6.88
N TRP A 286 -16.54 -11.51 7.05
CA TRP A 286 -15.63 -11.87 5.95
C TRP A 286 -15.96 -13.27 5.40
N PHE A 287 -15.79 -13.48 4.09
CA PHE A 287 -15.92 -14.82 3.52
C PHE A 287 -14.82 -15.75 4.04
N GLN A 288 -15.15 -17.05 4.10
CA GLN A 288 -14.21 -18.06 4.57
C GLN A 288 -12.99 -18.15 3.65
N GLY A 289 -11.79 -18.01 4.21
CA GLY A 289 -10.53 -18.10 3.48
C GLY A 289 -9.99 -16.76 2.96
N GLU A 290 -10.64 -15.63 3.27
CA GLU A 290 -10.06 -14.31 3.01
C GLU A 290 -8.80 -14.09 3.87
N GLU A 291 -7.64 -13.98 3.22
CA GLU A 291 -6.34 -13.83 3.91
C GLU A 291 -6.01 -12.37 4.22
N HIS A 292 -6.56 -11.42 3.46
CA HIS A 292 -6.24 -10.00 3.53
C HIS A 292 -7.50 -9.11 3.53
N PRO A 293 -8.42 -9.28 4.50
CA PRO A 293 -9.63 -8.47 4.55
C PRO A 293 -9.31 -6.98 4.74
N PRO A 294 -10.15 -6.07 4.21
CA PRO A 294 -9.96 -4.63 4.39
C PRO A 294 -10.28 -4.27 5.85
N ASN A 295 -9.29 -4.39 6.74
CA ASN A 295 -9.51 -4.31 8.20
C ASN A 295 -9.56 -2.89 8.79
N TYR A 296 -9.35 -1.87 7.95
CA TYR A 296 -9.42 -0.47 8.37
C TYR A 296 -10.73 0.12 7.89
N ASP A 297 -11.47 0.81 8.75
CA ASP A 297 -12.65 1.57 8.31
C ASP A 297 -12.44 3.08 8.49
N LEU A 298 -12.84 3.83 7.47
CA LEU A 298 -12.91 5.27 7.51
C LEU A 298 -14.31 5.67 7.93
N ARG A 299 -14.44 6.24 9.13
CA ARG A 299 -15.69 6.77 9.67
C ARG A 299 -15.74 8.27 9.47
N VAL A 300 -16.87 8.78 9.01
CA VAL A 300 -17.08 10.20 8.76
C VAL A 300 -18.21 10.70 9.65
N TRP A 301 -18.12 11.95 10.10
CA TRP A 301 -19.14 12.57 10.93
C TRP A 301 -19.94 13.61 10.15
N SER A 302 -21.27 13.54 10.26
CA SER A 302 -22.21 14.58 9.84
C SER A 302 -23.15 14.96 10.99
N GLU A 303 -23.68 16.17 10.96
CA GLU A 303 -24.71 16.60 11.94
C GLU A 303 -25.98 15.76 11.86
N THR A 304 -26.33 15.28 10.66
CA THR A 304 -27.56 14.52 10.40
C THR A 304 -27.46 13.07 10.88
N ASP A 305 -26.35 12.39 10.58
CA ASP A 305 -26.22 10.94 10.73
C ASP A 305 -25.28 10.54 11.88
N GLY A 306 -24.55 11.51 12.46
CA GLY A 306 -23.48 11.24 13.41
C GLY A 306 -22.32 10.48 12.76
N TRP A 307 -21.67 9.63 13.54
CA TRP A 307 -20.55 8.81 13.06
C TRP A 307 -21.05 7.64 12.22
N THR A 308 -20.71 7.63 10.93
CA THR A 308 -21.02 6.50 10.04
C THR A 308 -19.77 6.01 9.30
N THR A 309 -19.69 4.71 9.03
CA THR A 309 -18.61 4.16 8.20
C THR A 309 -18.85 4.53 6.74
N LEU A 310 -17.86 5.17 6.11
CA LEU A 310 -17.86 5.50 4.69
C LEU A 310 -17.46 4.27 3.87
N ALA A 311 -16.31 3.68 4.20
CA ALA A 311 -15.76 2.53 3.51
C ALA A 311 -14.77 1.75 4.41
N TRP A 312 -14.59 0.49 4.09
CA TRP A 312 -13.51 -0.38 4.55
C TRP A 312 -12.38 -0.37 3.54
N ILE A 313 -11.19 -0.01 3.99
CA ILE A 313 -10.04 0.34 3.18
C ILE A 313 -8.97 -0.77 3.30
N PRO A 314 -8.52 -1.36 2.18
CA PRO A 314 -7.43 -2.33 2.18
C PRO A 314 -6.06 -1.63 2.29
N GLY A 315 -4.99 -2.40 2.48
CA GLY A 315 -3.62 -1.87 2.41
C GLY A 315 -3.14 -1.05 3.63
N GLY A 316 -4.00 -0.84 4.64
CA GLY A 316 -3.59 -0.37 5.96
C GLY A 316 -4.11 1.00 6.39
N ARG A 317 -3.47 1.56 7.43
CA ARG A 317 -3.77 2.88 7.99
C ARG A 317 -3.56 4.03 6.98
N ASN A 318 -2.51 3.94 6.17
CA ASN A 318 -2.10 5.03 5.28
C ASN A 318 -3.10 5.28 4.14
N PRO A 319 -3.60 4.27 3.41
CA PRO A 319 -4.67 4.47 2.42
C PRO A 319 -5.92 5.15 2.98
N ALA A 320 -6.36 4.77 4.19
CA ALA A 320 -7.52 5.41 4.82
C ALA A 320 -7.28 6.91 5.12
N SER A 321 -6.06 7.27 5.53
CA SER A 321 -5.66 8.66 5.73
C SER A 321 -5.59 9.46 4.42
N ILE A 322 -5.14 8.83 3.34
CA ILE A 322 -5.15 9.40 1.99
C ILE A 322 -6.60 9.69 1.54
N ALA A 323 -7.50 8.72 1.72
CA ALA A 323 -8.92 8.89 1.40
C ALA A 323 -9.55 10.05 2.21
N ALA A 324 -9.30 10.14 3.52
CA ALA A 324 -9.77 11.24 4.35
C ALA A 324 -9.23 12.61 3.88
N THR A 325 -7.98 12.66 3.46
CA THR A 325 -7.35 13.87 2.90
C THR A 325 -7.99 14.27 1.57
N LEU A 326 -8.23 13.32 0.65
CA LEU A 326 -8.85 13.55 -0.65
C LEU A 326 -10.33 13.94 -0.54
N LEU A 327 -11.02 13.44 0.48
CA LEU A 327 -12.34 13.92 0.89
C LEU A 327 -12.31 15.36 1.42
N ARG A 328 -11.14 15.95 1.65
CA ARG A 328 -10.97 17.30 2.22
C ARG A 328 -11.63 17.44 3.58
N VAL A 329 -11.51 16.41 4.42
CA VAL A 329 -12.04 16.43 5.79
C VAL A 329 -11.45 17.64 6.52
N GLY A 330 -12.31 18.51 7.05
CA GLY A 330 -11.92 19.77 7.71
C GLY A 330 -11.37 20.88 6.81
N THR A 331 -11.20 20.66 5.50
CA THR A 331 -10.69 21.63 4.51
C THR A 331 -11.75 22.05 3.48
N GLY A 332 -13.02 22.10 3.89
CA GLY A 332 -14.14 22.44 3.01
C GLY A 332 -14.67 21.27 2.17
N GLY A 333 -14.33 20.04 2.55
CA GLY A 333 -14.99 18.82 2.08
C GLY A 333 -16.38 18.60 2.68
N PRO A 334 -17.03 17.47 2.35
CA PRO A 334 -18.39 17.16 2.82
C PRO A 334 -18.45 16.84 4.31
N TYR A 335 -17.31 16.53 4.95
CA TYR A 335 -17.24 16.18 6.37
C TYR A 335 -16.25 17.09 7.10
N ALA A 336 -16.64 17.55 8.28
CA ALA A 336 -15.76 18.31 9.16
C ALA A 336 -14.75 17.39 9.87
N PHE A 337 -15.16 16.17 10.21
CA PHE A 337 -14.36 15.21 10.96
C PHE A 337 -14.49 13.80 10.39
N ALA A 338 -13.41 13.03 10.51
CA ALA A 338 -13.37 11.61 10.21
C ALA A 338 -12.42 10.89 11.19
N GLU A 339 -12.53 9.57 11.26
CA GLU A 339 -11.71 8.70 12.10
C GLU A 339 -11.30 7.46 11.30
N THR A 340 -10.06 7.03 11.46
CA THR A 340 -9.64 5.72 10.96
C THR A 340 -9.58 4.76 12.12
N TRP A 341 -10.31 3.66 12.02
CA TRP A 341 -10.26 2.56 12.96
C TRP A 341 -9.65 1.36 12.27
N GLY A 342 -8.89 0.56 13.02
CA GLY A 342 -8.18 -0.60 12.48
C GLY A 342 -8.02 -1.70 13.51
N PRO A 343 -7.39 -2.81 13.11
CA PRO A 343 -7.07 -3.89 14.04
C PRO A 343 -6.14 -3.38 15.14
N ARG A 344 -6.43 -3.76 16.38
CA ARG A 344 -5.52 -3.51 17.51
C ARG A 344 -4.36 -4.50 17.39
N PHE A 345 -3.14 -4.03 17.16
CA PHE A 345 -1.96 -4.90 17.19
C PHE A 345 -1.38 -4.96 18.62
N PRO A 346 -1.66 -6.00 19.42
CA PRO A 346 -1.07 -6.16 20.74
C PRO A 346 0.45 -6.37 20.69
N ASP A 347 0.96 -6.91 19.59
CA ASP A 347 2.38 -7.19 19.39
C ASP A 347 2.81 -6.67 18.00
N ALA A 348 3.38 -5.47 17.97
CA ALA A 348 3.90 -4.84 16.76
C ALA A 348 4.99 -5.68 16.05
N TRP A 349 5.58 -6.67 16.75
CA TRP A 349 6.68 -7.48 16.25
C TRP A 349 6.24 -8.80 15.61
N LYS A 350 5.01 -9.26 15.85
CA LYS A 350 4.53 -10.55 15.32
C LYS A 350 3.49 -10.44 14.19
N HIS A 351 2.99 -9.24 13.89
CA HIS A 351 2.03 -9.00 12.79
C HIS A 351 0.88 -10.03 12.74
N ASP A 352 0.40 -10.47 13.89
CA ASP A 352 -0.74 -11.39 13.96
C ASP A 352 -2.01 -10.60 13.64
N SER A 353 -2.53 -10.79 12.42
CA SER A 353 -3.74 -10.13 11.92
C SER A 353 -5.03 -10.64 12.57
N THR A 354 -4.95 -11.69 13.40
CA THR A 354 -6.13 -12.33 14.02
C THR A 354 -6.44 -11.83 15.44
N GLN A 355 -5.74 -10.80 15.96
CA GLN A 355 -5.80 -10.48 17.39
C GLN A 355 -6.67 -9.27 17.79
N GLU A 356 -7.72 -9.60 18.55
CA GLU A 356 -8.21 -8.91 19.77
C GLU A 356 -8.68 -7.44 19.64
N GLY A 357 -9.70 -7.25 18.82
CA GLY A 357 -10.54 -6.05 18.83
C GLY A 357 -10.00 -4.90 17.96
N ARG A 358 -10.70 -3.77 18.00
CA ARG A 358 -10.44 -2.63 17.11
C ARG A 358 -10.01 -1.40 17.90
N ALA A 359 -9.10 -0.62 17.34
CA ALA A 359 -8.57 0.59 17.94
C ALA A 359 -8.70 1.78 17.00
N LEU A 360 -8.86 2.96 17.59
CA LEU A 360 -8.79 4.23 16.89
C LEU A 360 -7.34 4.50 16.49
N MET A 361 -7.08 4.58 15.18
CA MET A 361 -5.75 4.70 14.59
C MET A 361 -5.43 6.15 14.22
N ASP A 362 -6.39 6.89 13.65
CA ASP A 362 -6.24 8.29 13.23
C ASP A 362 -7.47 9.13 13.48
N LEU A 363 -7.22 10.44 13.60
CA LEU A 363 -8.21 11.51 13.63
C LEU A 363 -8.00 12.41 12.41
N HIS A 364 -9.10 12.76 11.75
CA HIS A 364 -9.11 13.62 10.58
C HIS A 364 -10.03 14.82 10.80
N PRO A 365 -9.61 16.06 10.49
CA PRO A 365 -8.23 16.37 10.10
C PRO A 365 -7.23 16.11 11.23
N ASP A 366 -5.97 15.92 10.85
CA ASP A 366 -4.86 15.73 11.78
C ASP A 366 -4.84 16.81 12.87
N GLU A 367 -4.57 16.38 14.10
CA GLU A 367 -4.35 17.30 15.22
C GLU A 367 -3.17 18.25 14.89
N PRO A 368 -3.31 19.56 15.14
CA PRO A 368 -2.21 20.52 15.09
C PRO A 368 -0.97 19.98 15.77
N TYR A 369 0.20 20.10 15.14
CA TYR A 369 1.43 19.56 15.74
C TYR A 369 1.74 20.20 17.10
N ALA A 370 1.41 21.48 17.33
CA ALA A 370 1.63 22.11 18.62
C ALA A 370 0.83 21.42 19.73
N GLU A 371 -0.45 21.15 19.47
CA GLU A 371 -1.33 20.40 20.39
C GLU A 371 -0.86 18.94 20.53
N ARG A 372 -0.53 18.30 19.40
CA ARG A 372 0.00 16.94 19.37
C ARG A 372 1.32 16.80 20.14
N SER A 373 2.23 17.76 20.00
CA SER A 373 3.50 17.81 20.72
C SER A 373 3.25 18.00 22.21
N ALA A 374 2.40 18.96 22.60
CA ALA A 374 2.03 19.18 23.99
C ALA A 374 1.37 17.94 24.62
N ARG A 375 0.53 17.23 23.87
CA ARG A 375 -0.09 15.97 24.29
C ARG A 375 0.95 14.86 24.45
N TYR A 376 1.89 14.70 23.51
CA TYR A 376 2.98 13.75 23.63
C TYR A 376 3.93 14.08 24.79
N ASP A 377 4.23 15.35 25.03
CA ASP A 377 5.07 15.77 26.14
C ASP A 377 4.38 15.51 27.48
N LYS A 378 3.07 15.78 27.57
CA LYS A 378 2.26 15.45 28.75
C LYS A 378 2.15 13.94 28.96
N ALA A 379 1.99 13.15 27.90
CA ALA A 379 1.98 11.69 27.97
C ALA A 379 3.33 11.15 28.45
N ARG A 380 4.44 11.65 27.89
CA ARG A 380 5.80 11.30 28.31
C ARG A 380 6.06 11.66 29.78
N GLN A 381 5.63 12.84 30.23
CA GLN A 381 5.73 13.24 31.63
C GLN A 381 4.94 12.31 32.55
N ARG A 382 3.76 11.86 32.11
CA ARG A 382 2.96 10.89 32.85
C ARG A 382 3.61 9.52 32.88
N GLU A 383 4.13 9.01 31.76
CA GLU A 383 4.87 7.75 31.69
C GLU A 383 6.10 7.78 32.59
N ASP A 384 6.89 8.85 32.56
CA ASP A 384 8.06 9.01 33.46
C ASP A 384 7.63 9.06 34.94
N ALA A 385 6.50 9.71 35.27
CA ALA A 385 5.97 9.76 36.62
C ALA A 385 5.44 8.38 37.10
N ASP A 386 4.71 7.67 36.24
CA ASP A 386 4.19 6.33 36.51
C ASP A 386 5.36 5.33 36.69
N LEU A 387 6.40 5.42 35.84
CA LEU A 387 7.63 4.63 35.99
C LEU A 387 8.35 4.96 37.30
N ALA A 388 8.49 6.24 37.65
CA ALA A 388 9.14 6.65 38.89
C ALA A 388 8.40 6.15 40.13
N ALA A 389 7.06 6.23 40.13
CA ALA A 389 6.22 5.72 41.21
C ALA A 389 6.33 4.20 41.33
N ALA A 390 6.22 3.47 40.23
CA ALA A 390 6.26 2.01 40.22
C ALA A 390 7.63 1.46 40.66
N LEU A 391 8.73 2.10 40.23
CA LEU A 391 10.07 1.75 40.69
C LEU A 391 10.29 2.08 42.17
N ALA A 392 9.78 3.21 42.67
CA ALA A 392 9.86 3.56 44.08
C ALA A 392 9.09 2.55 44.96
N GLU A 393 7.90 2.16 44.54
CA GLU A 393 7.11 1.11 45.19
C GLU A 393 7.88 -0.22 45.23
N ARG A 394 8.39 -0.66 44.07
CA ARG A 394 9.19 -1.90 43.94
C ARG A 394 10.54 -1.86 44.68
N SER A 395 11.04 -0.68 45.04
CA SER A 395 12.27 -0.54 45.84
C SER A 395 12.11 -1.02 47.29
N GLY A 396 10.87 -1.24 47.75
CA GLY A 396 10.59 -1.64 49.13
C GLY A 396 10.99 -0.58 50.17
N GLY A 397 11.00 0.69 49.77
CA GLY A 397 11.39 1.83 50.63
C GLY A 397 12.86 2.24 50.51
N ALA A 398 13.64 1.63 49.62
CA ALA A 398 15.02 2.05 49.35
C ALA A 398 15.09 3.38 48.56
N LEU A 399 14.04 3.70 47.79
CA LEU A 399 13.92 4.92 47.01
C LEU A 399 12.52 5.53 47.19
N THR A 400 12.48 6.85 47.29
CA THR A 400 11.25 7.65 47.14
C THR A 400 10.95 7.92 45.67
N THR A 401 9.70 8.30 45.35
CA THR A 401 9.31 8.67 43.98
C THR A 401 10.17 9.81 43.43
N GLU A 402 10.51 10.81 44.26
CA GLU A 402 11.36 11.94 43.89
C GLU A 402 12.80 11.51 43.60
N GLN A 403 13.36 10.62 44.42
CA GLN A 403 14.70 10.07 44.18
C GLN A 403 14.76 9.25 42.89
N THR A 404 13.72 8.47 42.61
CA THR A 404 13.62 7.72 41.36
C THR A 404 13.47 8.64 40.16
N ALA A 405 12.63 9.68 40.25
CA ALA A 405 12.48 10.67 39.19
C ALA A 405 13.80 11.39 38.88
N ALA A 406 14.53 11.84 39.92
CA ALA A 406 15.85 12.44 39.78
C ALA A 406 16.86 11.46 39.14
N ARG A 407 16.74 10.17 39.46
CA ARG A 407 17.56 9.12 38.84
C ARG A 407 17.22 8.90 37.36
N LEU A 408 15.94 8.91 36.98
CA LEU A 408 15.53 8.87 35.57
C LEU A 408 16.04 10.08 34.79
N GLU A 409 16.00 11.27 35.39
CA GLU A 409 16.52 12.50 34.80
C GLU A 409 18.04 12.45 34.61
N ALA A 410 18.79 12.15 35.67
CA ALA A 410 20.24 12.08 35.63
C ALA A 410 20.75 10.99 34.66
N GLY A 411 20.05 9.84 34.61
CA GLY A 411 20.41 8.72 33.76
C GLY A 411 20.08 8.91 32.28
N GLY A 412 19.19 9.86 31.96
CA GLY A 412 18.77 10.17 30.58
C GLY A 412 18.20 8.95 29.83
N GLN A 413 18.33 8.98 28.50
CA GLN A 413 17.89 7.88 27.63
C GLN A 413 18.65 6.56 27.89
N PRO A 414 19.98 6.54 28.12
CA PRO A 414 20.70 5.28 28.36
C PRO A 414 20.15 4.47 29.55
N TYR A 415 19.78 5.16 30.64
CA TYR A 415 19.19 4.47 31.79
C TYR A 415 17.75 4.00 31.51
N ARG A 416 16.96 4.77 30.75
CA ARG A 416 15.63 4.36 30.29
C ARG A 416 15.68 3.13 29.40
N ASP A 417 16.64 3.07 28.47
CA ASP A 417 16.84 1.91 27.60
C ASP A 417 17.26 0.67 28.41
N PHE A 418 18.07 0.86 29.45
CA PHE A 418 18.43 -0.20 30.38
C PHE A 418 17.20 -0.74 31.13
N LEU A 419 16.38 0.13 31.71
CA LEU A 419 15.13 -0.28 32.37
C LEU A 419 14.15 -0.95 31.40
N ARG A 420 14.05 -0.45 30.17
CA ARG A 420 13.23 -1.03 29.11
C ARG A 420 13.67 -2.45 28.76
N ALA A 421 14.97 -2.74 28.75
CA ALA A 421 15.45 -4.10 28.57
C ALA A 421 14.95 -5.05 29.68
N GLY A 422 14.84 -4.57 30.92
CA GLY A 422 14.24 -5.31 32.03
C GLY A 422 12.75 -5.56 31.84
N MET A 423 12.00 -4.52 31.46
CA MET A 423 10.57 -4.63 31.12
C MET A 423 10.33 -5.63 29.98
N ILE A 424 11.18 -5.64 28.94
CA ILE A 424 11.07 -6.58 27.81
C ILE A 424 11.21 -8.03 28.27
N CYS A 425 12.07 -8.34 29.24
CA CYS A 425 12.14 -9.70 29.79
C CYS A 425 10.80 -10.16 30.38
N ILE A 426 10.07 -9.26 31.05
CA ILE A 426 8.75 -9.54 31.60
C ILE A 426 7.73 -9.73 30.46
N MET A 427 7.75 -8.86 29.46
CA MET A 427 6.88 -8.96 28.29
C MET A 427 7.09 -10.26 27.51
N ASP A 428 8.35 -10.70 27.34
CA ASP A 428 8.71 -11.96 26.70
C ASP A 428 8.04 -13.14 27.44
N ALA A 429 8.19 -13.19 28.77
CA ALA A 429 7.61 -14.25 29.59
C ALA A 429 6.08 -14.29 29.53
N LEU A 430 5.42 -13.12 29.64
CA LEU A 430 3.97 -13.01 29.54
C LEU A 430 3.45 -13.39 28.15
N ASN A 431 4.13 -12.97 27.08
CA ASN A 431 3.72 -13.30 25.72
C ASN A 431 3.86 -14.78 25.39
N ASP A 432 4.92 -15.44 25.87
CA ASP A 432 5.10 -16.87 25.63
C ASP A 432 3.99 -17.69 26.29
N VAL A 433 3.57 -17.35 27.52
CA VAL A 433 2.41 -17.99 28.17
C VAL A 433 1.11 -17.61 27.47
N ARG A 434 0.90 -16.32 27.14
CA ARG A 434 -0.32 -15.84 26.47
C ARG A 434 -0.59 -16.59 25.17
N LEU A 435 0.45 -16.87 24.39
CA LEU A 435 0.35 -17.58 23.11
C LEU A 435 0.07 -19.07 23.27
N ALA A 436 0.56 -19.69 24.35
CA ALA A 436 0.29 -21.08 24.67
C ALA A 436 -1.07 -21.29 25.37
N GLY A 437 -1.58 -20.26 26.04
CA GLY A 437 -2.78 -20.32 26.88
C GLY A 437 -4.10 -20.25 26.10
N GLU A 438 -5.15 -20.75 26.76
CA GLU A 438 -6.55 -20.67 26.30
C GLU A 438 -7.29 -19.48 26.96
N SER A 439 -8.48 -19.14 26.42
CA SER A 439 -9.31 -17.95 26.71
C SER A 439 -9.00 -17.17 28.00
N ASP A 440 -9.21 -17.76 29.19
CA ASP A 440 -9.10 -17.03 30.47
C ASP A 440 -7.65 -16.76 30.89
N GLU A 441 -6.76 -17.72 30.65
CA GLU A 441 -5.33 -17.55 30.91
C GLU A 441 -4.73 -16.52 29.97
N ARG A 442 -5.11 -16.59 28.69
CA ARG A 442 -4.74 -15.59 27.68
C ARG A 442 -5.20 -14.19 28.09
N LEU A 443 -6.44 -14.05 28.56
CA LEU A 443 -6.99 -12.77 29.02
C LEU A 443 -6.25 -12.24 30.26
N ARG A 444 -5.88 -13.11 31.21
CA ARG A 444 -5.09 -12.73 32.38
C ARG A 444 -3.70 -12.22 31.99
N MET A 445 -2.99 -12.94 31.14
CA MET A 445 -1.68 -12.50 30.64
C MET A 445 -1.78 -11.18 29.88
N ARG A 446 -2.87 -11.00 29.12
CA ARG A 446 -3.16 -9.75 28.43
C ARG A 446 -3.35 -8.59 29.39
N LYS A 447 -4.13 -8.77 30.45
CA LYS A 447 -4.33 -7.74 31.47
C LYS A 447 -2.99 -7.34 32.11
N ALA A 448 -2.16 -8.33 32.46
CA ALA A 448 -0.83 -8.07 33.02
C ALA A 448 0.10 -7.33 32.04
N LEU A 449 0.05 -7.63 30.74
CA LEU A 449 0.77 -6.87 29.71
C LEU A 449 0.28 -5.42 29.61
N ASP A 450 -1.04 -5.21 29.56
CA ASP A 450 -1.64 -3.88 29.49
C ASP A 450 -1.27 -3.03 30.73
N ASP A 451 -1.29 -3.63 31.93
CA ASP A 451 -0.94 -2.98 33.20
C ASP A 451 0.57 -2.68 33.29
N LEU A 452 1.42 -3.57 32.77
CA LEU A 452 2.87 -3.37 32.65
C LEU A 452 3.21 -2.22 31.69
N GLU A 453 2.60 -2.20 30.50
CA GLU A 453 2.88 -1.20 29.47
C GLU A 453 2.37 0.19 29.83
N LYS A 454 1.18 0.27 30.45
CA LYS A 454 0.53 1.57 30.74
C LYS A 454 0.93 2.15 32.09
N HIS A 455 1.20 1.31 33.08
CA HIS A 455 1.34 1.73 34.47
C HIS A 455 2.59 1.18 35.15
N HIS A 456 3.44 0.45 34.42
CA HIS A 456 4.62 -0.23 34.96
C HIS A 456 4.31 -1.16 36.14
N GLN A 457 3.07 -1.67 36.24
CA GLN A 457 2.66 -2.54 37.33
C GLN A 457 3.14 -3.97 37.08
N VAL A 458 3.64 -4.61 38.13
CA VAL A 458 4.13 -6.00 38.08
C VAL A 458 3.62 -6.73 39.32
N GLU A 459 2.72 -7.70 39.12
CA GLU A 459 2.25 -8.55 40.21
C GLU A 459 3.31 -9.61 40.57
N ASP A 460 3.30 -10.10 41.81
CA ASP A 460 4.29 -11.07 42.31
C ASP A 460 4.39 -12.33 41.44
N TRP A 461 3.26 -12.86 40.96
CA TRP A 461 3.26 -14.05 40.09
C TRP A 461 3.92 -13.79 38.73
N VAL A 462 3.91 -12.54 38.24
CA VAL A 462 4.60 -12.15 37.00
C VAL A 462 6.11 -12.14 37.23
N ILE A 463 6.56 -11.73 38.42
CA ILE A 463 7.97 -11.77 38.81
C ILE A 463 8.47 -13.22 38.81
N ASP A 464 7.72 -14.11 39.45
CA ASP A 464 8.07 -15.53 39.52
C ASP A 464 8.08 -16.17 38.13
N LEU A 465 7.04 -15.91 37.33
CA LEU A 465 6.98 -16.35 35.93
C LEU A 465 8.19 -15.87 35.13
N THR A 466 8.56 -14.59 35.25
CA THR A 466 9.67 -14.01 34.48
C THR A 466 11.00 -14.64 34.88
N ARG A 467 11.22 -14.92 36.18
CA ARG A 467 12.44 -15.59 36.67
C ARG A 467 12.54 -17.02 36.15
N GLU A 468 11.44 -17.78 36.19
CA GLU A 468 11.39 -19.14 35.64
C GLU A 468 11.62 -19.14 34.12
N HIS A 469 10.98 -18.21 33.42
CA HIS A 469 11.15 -18.02 31.99
C HIS A 469 12.61 -17.73 31.64
N MET A 470 13.25 -16.78 32.32
CA MET A 470 14.67 -16.46 32.11
C MET A 470 15.61 -17.62 32.40
N ALA A 471 15.31 -18.47 33.39
CA ALA A 471 16.12 -19.65 33.70
C ALA A 471 16.04 -20.74 32.62
N THR A 472 14.97 -20.76 31.83
CA THR A 472 14.65 -21.82 30.86
C THR A 472 14.64 -21.35 29.40
N ASN A 473 14.83 -20.05 29.16
CA ASN A 473 14.65 -19.45 27.85
C ASN A 473 15.64 -19.99 26.81
N ARG A 474 15.12 -20.68 25.79
CA ARG A 474 15.91 -21.19 24.66
C ARG A 474 16.48 -20.08 23.78
N ARG A 475 15.87 -18.89 23.70
CA ARG A 475 16.41 -17.76 22.93
C ARG A 475 17.73 -17.25 23.49
N ASP A 476 17.93 -17.41 24.80
CA ASP A 476 19.18 -17.03 25.45
C ASP A 476 20.36 -17.93 25.07
N ALA A 477 20.14 -19.10 24.44
CA ALA A 477 21.21 -19.92 23.90
C ALA A 477 22.06 -19.18 22.86
N HIS A 478 21.51 -18.17 22.18
CA HIS A 478 22.19 -17.38 21.15
C HIS A 478 22.87 -16.11 21.67
N TYR A 479 22.62 -15.71 22.92
CA TYR A 479 23.25 -14.54 23.52
C TYR A 479 24.61 -14.89 24.16
N THR A 480 25.54 -13.93 24.10
CA THR A 480 26.80 -14.02 24.86
C THR A 480 26.54 -13.96 26.36
N ASP A 481 27.43 -14.54 27.17
CA ASP A 481 27.32 -14.48 28.65
C ASP A 481 27.32 -13.04 29.19
N GLY A 482 27.89 -12.09 28.44
CA GLY A 482 27.82 -10.67 28.75
C GLY A 482 26.40 -10.11 28.58
N ALA A 483 25.73 -10.46 27.48
CA ALA A 483 24.37 -10.01 27.20
C ALA A 483 23.32 -10.61 28.16
N LYS A 484 23.51 -11.87 28.58
CA LYS A 484 22.65 -12.51 29.60
C LYS A 484 22.72 -11.77 30.94
N ARG A 485 23.94 -11.59 31.46
CA ARG A 485 24.19 -10.82 32.69
C ARG A 485 23.68 -9.39 32.59
N TRP A 486 23.76 -8.80 31.40
CA TRP A 486 23.22 -7.47 31.14
C TRP A 486 21.70 -7.41 31.30
N ARG A 487 20.97 -8.37 30.68
CA ARG A 487 19.52 -8.50 30.82
C ARG A 487 19.07 -8.82 32.24
N GLU A 488 19.75 -9.73 32.92
CA GLU A 488 19.47 -10.07 34.32
C GLU A 488 19.61 -8.84 35.24
N ARG A 489 20.67 -8.04 35.03
CA ARG A 489 20.87 -6.78 35.76
C ARG A 489 19.79 -5.75 35.44
N ALA A 490 19.39 -5.63 34.18
CA ALA A 490 18.31 -4.75 33.76
C ALA A 490 16.98 -5.13 34.42
N LEU A 491 16.66 -6.43 34.42
CA LEU A 491 15.48 -6.97 35.08
C LEU A 491 15.54 -6.75 36.60
N GLN A 492 16.69 -6.98 37.23
CA GLN A 492 16.86 -6.75 38.66
C GLN A 492 16.66 -5.28 39.02
N GLU A 493 17.26 -4.36 38.26
CA GLU A 493 17.07 -2.92 38.48
C GLU A 493 15.60 -2.52 38.28
N TYR A 494 14.94 -3.07 37.27
CA TYR A 494 13.53 -2.77 37.01
C TYR A 494 12.59 -3.31 38.11
N LEU A 495 12.86 -4.50 38.65
CA LEU A 495 12.00 -5.18 39.64
C LEU A 495 12.31 -4.82 41.09
N SER A 496 13.54 -4.44 41.40
CA SER A 496 13.99 -4.17 42.78
C SER A 496 15.14 -3.16 42.78
N PRO A 497 14.87 -1.90 42.39
CA PRO A 497 15.91 -0.88 42.32
C PRO A 497 16.47 -0.59 43.71
N GLY A 498 17.79 -0.64 43.84
CA GLY A 498 18.49 -0.35 45.09
C GLY A 498 18.74 1.14 45.30
N GLY A 499 19.07 1.53 46.53
CA GLY A 499 19.48 2.90 46.86
C GLY A 499 20.82 3.34 46.25
N SER A 500 21.60 2.41 45.71
CA SER A 500 22.86 2.67 45.00
C SER A 500 22.67 2.49 43.50
N ALA A 501 23.18 3.45 42.71
CA ALA A 501 23.20 3.38 41.25
C ALA A 501 24.55 2.89 40.69
N THR A 502 25.48 2.47 41.54
CA THR A 502 26.85 2.17 41.13
C THR A 502 26.89 1.07 40.07
N GLY A 503 27.49 1.40 38.91
CA GLY A 503 27.65 0.47 37.79
C GLY A 503 26.45 0.38 36.86
N VAL A 504 25.41 1.19 37.06
CA VAL A 504 24.27 1.32 36.15
C VAL A 504 24.60 2.33 35.04
N PRO A 505 24.53 1.93 33.76
CA PRO A 505 24.77 2.84 32.63
C PRO A 505 23.82 4.02 32.58
N GLY A 506 24.35 5.16 32.15
CA GLY A 506 23.67 6.45 32.22
C GLY A 506 23.84 7.14 33.58
N LEU A 507 24.12 6.39 34.65
CA LEU A 507 24.27 6.91 36.02
C LEU A 507 25.73 6.80 36.46
N THR A 508 26.62 7.52 35.78
CA THR A 508 27.99 7.70 36.27
C THR A 508 28.02 8.84 37.28
N ALA A 509 28.56 8.58 38.47
CA ALA A 509 28.86 9.59 39.49
C ALA A 509 29.93 10.58 39.03
#